data_AF-A0AAW1QD78-F1
#
_entry.id   AF-A0AAW1QD78-F1
#
_cell.length_a   1.000
_cell.length_b   1.000
_cell.length_c   1.000
_cell.angle_alpha   90.00
_cell.angle_beta   90.00
_cell.angle_gamma   90.00
#
_symmetry.space_group_name_H-M   'P 1'
#
loop_
_entity.id
_entity.type
_entity.pdbx_description
1 polymer ?
#
loop_
_entity_poly.entity_id
_entity_poly.type
_entity_poly.pdbx_seq_one_letter_code
_entity_poly.pdbx_strand_id
1 'polypeptide(L)'
;MSEKLTAAAPSALSPAASVIRQEPNNALSLPTWAIHVSSVYEWGLAMALMWKYADVTGNPRWKGMTWGMVPLLGGAFAACTFHFFYNSDDVGFLVPLQAFLTFAGNTTLAIAAYRIYAAAEKPADP
;
A
#
# COMPACT_ATOMS: atom_id res chain seq x y z
N MET A 1 -4.29 -39.81 -57.74
CA MET A 1 -4.80 -38.47 -58.08
C MET A 1 -5.46 -37.92 -56.84
N SER A 2 -4.94 -36.78 -56.34
CA SER A 2 -5.40 -35.94 -55.22
C SER A 2 -5.54 -36.55 -53.82
N GLU A 3 -5.13 -35.91 -52.73
CA GLU A 3 -4.22 -34.80 -52.45
C GLU A 3 -4.05 -34.86 -50.93
N LYS A 4 -2.82 -35.01 -50.43
CA LYS A 4 -2.57 -34.87 -48.99
C LYS A 4 -2.55 -33.38 -48.69
N LEU A 5 -3.58 -32.84 -48.04
CA LEU A 5 -3.51 -31.53 -47.41
C LEU A 5 -2.52 -31.61 -46.24
N THR A 6 -1.26 -31.33 -46.51
CA THR A 6 -0.32 -30.88 -45.49
C THR A 6 -0.75 -29.49 -45.03
N ALA A 7 -1.37 -29.42 -43.86
CA ALA A 7 -1.57 -28.17 -43.15
C ALA A 7 -0.20 -27.56 -42.85
N ALA A 8 0.03 -26.34 -43.36
CA ALA A 8 1.22 -25.56 -43.05
C ALA A 8 1.30 -25.36 -41.53
N ALA A 9 2.48 -25.65 -40.97
CA ALA A 9 2.78 -25.34 -39.57
C ALA A 9 2.52 -23.85 -39.31
N PRO A 10 1.92 -23.46 -38.18
CA PRO A 10 1.77 -22.05 -37.85
C PRO A 10 3.16 -21.42 -37.80
N SER A 11 3.34 -20.43 -38.68
CA SER A 11 4.49 -19.54 -38.74
C SER A 11 4.89 -19.12 -37.34
N ALA A 12 6.19 -19.27 -37.05
CA ALA A 12 6.83 -18.93 -35.80
C ALA A 12 6.26 -17.62 -35.23
N LEU A 13 5.60 -17.73 -34.07
CA LEU A 13 5.34 -16.59 -33.20
C LEU A 13 6.65 -15.82 -33.06
N SER A 14 6.59 -14.52 -33.36
CA SER A 14 7.72 -13.60 -33.25
C SER A 14 8.47 -13.83 -31.93
N PRO A 15 9.82 -13.90 -31.92
CA PRO A 15 10.60 -14.02 -30.68
C PRO A 15 10.41 -12.82 -29.73
N ALA A 16 9.68 -11.78 -30.15
CA ALA A 16 9.21 -10.71 -29.28
C ALA A 16 8.01 -11.13 -28.40
N ALA A 17 7.18 -12.07 -28.86
CA ALA A 17 6.03 -12.56 -28.10
C ALA A 17 6.43 -13.48 -26.94
N SER A 18 7.58 -14.15 -27.03
CA SER A 18 8.16 -14.97 -25.96
C SER A 18 8.78 -14.17 -24.81
N VAL A 19 8.79 -12.83 -24.91
CA VAL A 19 9.31 -11.94 -23.86
C VAL A 19 8.21 -11.44 -22.92
N ILE A 20 6.92 -11.63 -23.25
CA ILE A 20 5.84 -11.37 -22.30
C ILE A 20 5.78 -12.55 -21.33
N ARG A 21 6.47 -12.42 -20.19
CA ARG A 21 6.27 -13.34 -19.06
C ARG A 21 4.79 -13.33 -18.71
N GLN A 22 4.17 -14.50 -18.76
CA GLN A 22 2.82 -14.67 -18.27
C GLN A 22 2.87 -14.64 -16.75
N GLU A 23 2.21 -13.62 -16.17
CA GLU A 23 2.07 -13.50 -14.73
C GLU A 23 1.15 -14.61 -14.19
N PRO A 24 1.35 -15.08 -12.94
CA PRO A 24 0.48 -16.09 -12.35
C PRO A 24 -0.94 -15.54 -12.13
N ASN A 25 -1.92 -16.43 -12.06
CA ASN A 25 -3.36 -16.06 -11.96
C ASN A 25 -3.71 -15.22 -10.73
N ASN A 26 -2.89 -15.26 -9.69
CA ASN A 26 -3.05 -14.49 -8.45
C ASN A 26 -2.23 -13.19 -8.44
N ALA A 27 -1.60 -12.80 -9.55
CA ALA A 27 -0.93 -11.51 -9.67
C ALA A 27 -1.93 -10.34 -9.66
N LEU A 28 -1.54 -9.24 -9.03
CA LEU A 28 -2.27 -7.98 -9.15
C LEU A 28 -2.13 -7.43 -10.58
N SER A 29 -3.21 -6.84 -11.09
CA SER A 29 -3.18 -6.11 -12.36
C SER A 29 -2.36 -4.82 -12.25
N LEU A 30 -1.86 -4.29 -13.38
CA LEU A 30 -1.13 -3.02 -13.42
C LEU A 30 -1.93 -1.85 -12.80
N PRO A 31 -3.23 -1.66 -13.10
CA PRO A 31 -4.05 -0.66 -12.42
C PRO A 31 -4.11 -0.86 -10.89
N THR A 32 -4.21 -2.11 -10.44
CA THR A 32 -4.25 -2.39 -8.99
C THR A 32 -2.91 -2.05 -8.33
N TRP A 33 -1.79 -2.35 -8.97
CA TRP A 33 -0.46 -1.93 -8.50
C TRP A 33 -0.32 -0.42 -8.42
N ALA A 34 -0.83 0.30 -9.43
CA ALA A 34 -0.79 1.77 -9.43
C ALA A 34 -1.47 2.35 -8.17
N ILE A 35 -2.65 1.81 -7.81
CA ILE A 35 -3.39 2.23 -6.60
C ILE A 35 -2.59 1.91 -5.32
N HIS A 36 -1.97 0.74 -5.22
CA HIS A 36 -1.19 0.37 -4.04
C HIS A 36 0.00 1.31 -3.82
N VAL A 37 0.78 1.53 -4.88
CA VAL A 37 1.98 2.37 -4.82
C VAL A 37 1.60 3.84 -4.60
N SER A 38 0.57 4.34 -5.29
CA SER A 38 0.11 5.71 -5.09
C SER A 38 -0.39 5.92 -3.66
N SER A 39 -1.16 4.98 -3.10
CA SER A 39 -1.69 5.09 -1.74
C SER A 39 -0.57 5.12 -0.68
N VAL A 40 0.46 4.29 -0.84
CA VAL A 40 1.63 4.30 0.07
C VAL A 40 2.35 5.65 -0.01
N TYR A 41 2.56 6.17 -1.22
CA TYR A 41 3.20 7.45 -1.44
C TYR A 41 2.38 8.62 -0.87
N GLU A 42 1.10 8.68 -1.18
CA GLU A 42 0.15 9.70 -0.69
C GLU A 42 0.06 9.69 0.84
N TRP A 43 0.07 8.52 1.46
CA TRP A 43 0.11 8.40 2.92
C TRP A 43 1.42 8.95 3.50
N GLY A 44 2.57 8.61 2.90
CA GLY A 44 3.87 9.16 3.29
C GLY A 44 3.93 10.68 3.14
N LEU A 45 3.38 11.22 2.05
CA LEU A 45 3.26 12.66 1.84
C LEU A 45 2.36 13.30 2.90
N ALA A 46 1.21 12.70 3.22
CA ALA A 46 0.32 13.19 4.27
C ALA A 46 1.02 13.21 5.64
N MET A 47 1.81 12.18 5.97
CA MET A 47 2.62 12.14 7.18
C MET A 47 3.63 13.31 7.24
N ALA A 48 4.33 13.58 6.14
CA ALA A 48 5.28 14.69 6.04
C ALA A 48 4.59 16.06 6.18
N LEU A 49 3.42 16.23 5.54
CA LEU A 49 2.60 17.43 5.65
C LEU A 49 2.11 17.65 7.09
N MET A 50 1.69 16.58 7.77
CA MET A 50 1.23 16.63 9.17
C MET A 50 2.36 17.06 10.11
N TRP A 51 3.59 16.55 9.87
CA TRP A 51 4.76 16.96 10.64
C TRP A 51 5.10 18.43 10.41
N LYS A 52 5.13 18.86 9.14
CA LYS A 52 5.36 20.27 8.78
C LYS A 52 4.29 21.18 9.37
N TYR A 53 3.04 20.75 9.39
CA TYR A 53 1.94 21.48 10.03
C TYR A 53 2.19 21.67 11.53
N ALA A 54 2.73 20.66 12.21
CA ALA A 54 3.14 20.78 13.60
C ALA A 54 4.20 21.88 13.82
N ASP A 55 5.18 21.96 12.92
CA ASP A 55 6.24 22.97 13.00
C ASP A 55 5.70 24.38 12.70
N VAL A 56 4.88 24.54 11.67
CA VAL A 56 4.31 25.83 11.26
C VAL A 56 3.33 26.39 12.31
N THR A 57 2.55 25.53 12.95
CA THR A 57 1.57 25.95 13.97
C THR A 57 2.15 26.03 15.38
N GLY A 58 3.38 25.54 15.60
CA GLY A 58 3.95 25.40 16.94
C GLY A 58 3.21 24.38 17.82
N ASN A 59 2.37 23.51 17.25
CA ASN A 59 1.59 22.52 18.00
C ASN A 59 2.18 21.11 17.83
N PRO A 60 3.02 20.63 18.77
CA PRO A 60 3.70 19.35 18.65
C PRO A 60 2.77 18.12 18.68
N ARG A 61 1.48 18.29 19.02
CA ARG A 61 0.50 17.20 19.01
C ARG A 61 0.31 16.62 17.61
N TRP A 62 0.50 17.43 16.57
CA TRP A 62 0.47 16.97 15.19
C TRP A 62 1.66 16.08 14.81
N LYS A 63 2.83 16.22 15.47
CA LYS A 63 3.90 15.21 15.36
C LYS A 63 3.48 13.89 15.99
N GLY A 64 2.74 13.96 17.11
CA GLY A 64 2.09 12.80 17.71
C GLY A 64 1.11 12.10 16.75
N MET A 65 0.36 12.88 15.97
CA MET A 65 -0.49 12.35 14.89
C MET A 65 0.35 11.65 13.82
N THR A 66 1.45 12.26 13.34
CA THR A 66 2.35 11.61 12.38
C THR A 66 2.89 10.28 12.89
N TRP A 67 3.33 10.22 14.15
CA TRP A 67 3.76 8.96 14.76
C TRP A 67 2.63 7.94 14.85
N GLY A 68 1.41 8.39 15.13
CA GLY A 68 0.21 7.54 15.14
C GLY A 68 -0.17 6.97 13.77
N MET A 69 0.28 7.58 12.67
CA MET A 69 0.05 7.09 11.29
C MET A 69 1.01 5.96 10.88
N VAL A 70 2.13 5.76 11.59
CA VAL A 70 3.18 4.80 11.22
C VAL A 70 2.68 3.34 11.14
N PRO A 71 1.85 2.82 12.07
CA PRO A 71 1.40 1.44 11.97
C PRO A 71 0.60 1.17 10.68
N LEU A 72 -0.25 2.11 10.23
CA LEU A 72 -0.99 1.96 8.97
C LEU A 72 -0.07 1.92 7.75
N LEU A 73 0.99 2.74 7.75
CA LEU A 73 2.01 2.68 6.71
C LEU A 73 2.72 1.32 6.69
N GLY A 74 3.05 0.78 7.86
CA GLY A 74 3.59 -0.57 8.00
C GLY A 74 2.64 -1.65 7.46
N GLY A 75 1.33 -1.51 7.72
CA GLY A 75 0.30 -2.39 7.17
C GLY A 75 0.24 -2.34 5.65
N ALA A 76 0.35 -1.15 5.05
CA ALA A 76 0.39 -0.99 3.60
C ALA A 76 1.62 -1.67 2.99
N PHE A 77 2.79 -1.56 3.62
CA PHE A 77 4.00 -2.28 3.18
C PHE A 77 3.86 -3.80 3.32
N ALA A 78 3.23 -4.30 4.39
CA ALA A 78 2.97 -5.73 4.55
C ALA A 78 2.08 -6.28 3.42
N ALA A 79 0.99 -5.57 3.08
CA ALA A 79 0.12 -5.92 1.95
C ALA A 79 0.87 -5.87 0.60
N CYS A 80 1.62 -4.79 0.33
CA CYS A 80 2.40 -4.67 -0.91
C CYS A 80 3.45 -5.79 -1.02
N THR A 81 4.09 -6.17 0.09
CA THR A 81 5.06 -7.27 0.11
C THR A 81 4.39 -8.60 -0.17
N PHE A 82 3.23 -8.87 0.45
CA PHE A 82 2.46 -10.08 0.18
C PHE A 82 2.08 -10.20 -1.30
N HIS A 83 1.61 -9.11 -1.91
CA HIS A 83 1.28 -9.08 -3.33
C HIS A 83 2.50 -9.12 -4.26
N PHE A 84 3.64 -8.56 -3.85
CA PHE A 84 4.91 -8.66 -4.58
C PHE A 84 5.34 -10.12 -4.74
N PHE A 85 5.13 -10.96 -3.71
CA PHE A 85 5.39 -12.40 -3.76
C PHE A 85 4.19 -13.21 -4.25
N TYR A 86 3.32 -12.61 -5.07
CA TYR A 86 2.16 -13.27 -5.65
C TYR A 86 1.30 -14.00 -4.62
N ASN A 87 1.08 -13.42 -3.44
CA ASN A 87 0.25 -14.01 -2.38
C ASN A 87 0.74 -15.40 -1.95
N SER A 88 2.05 -15.65 -1.99
CA SER A 88 2.64 -16.93 -1.57
C SER A 88 2.37 -17.22 -0.09
N ASP A 89 2.05 -18.49 0.21
CA ASP A 89 1.86 -18.97 1.58
C ASP A 89 3.15 -18.84 2.43
N ASP A 90 4.34 -18.84 1.80
CA ASP A 90 5.63 -18.66 2.48
C ASP A 90 5.72 -17.33 3.23
N VAL A 91 5.01 -16.30 2.76
CA VAL A 91 4.92 -14.97 3.39
C VAL A 91 3.50 -14.68 3.89
N GLY A 92 2.65 -15.70 4.03
CA GLY A 92 1.25 -15.57 4.43
C GLY A 92 1.05 -14.91 5.81
N PHE A 93 2.06 -14.94 6.68
CA PHE A 93 2.04 -14.23 7.97
C PHE A 93 1.90 -12.70 7.82
N LEU A 94 2.19 -12.14 6.65
CA LEU A 94 2.00 -10.71 6.37
C LEU A 94 0.53 -10.30 6.43
N VAL A 95 -0.42 -11.20 6.15
CA VAL A 95 -1.86 -10.93 6.21
C VAL A 95 -2.32 -10.65 7.66
N PRO A 96 -2.10 -11.54 8.65
CA PRO A 96 -2.45 -11.22 10.03
C PRO A 96 -1.60 -10.06 10.60
N LEU A 97 -0.36 -9.86 10.15
CA LEU A 97 0.43 -8.69 10.52
C LEU A 97 -0.21 -7.38 10.00
N GLN A 98 -0.66 -7.35 8.75
CA GLN A 98 -1.38 -6.23 8.16
C GLN A 98 -2.67 -5.94 8.94
N ALA A 99 -3.43 -6.97 9.32
CA ALA A 99 -4.62 -6.81 10.15
C ALA A 99 -4.31 -6.23 11.53
N PHE A 100 -3.27 -6.74 12.21
CA PHE A 100 -2.81 -6.22 13.48
C PHE A 100 -2.38 -4.75 13.39
N LEU A 101 -1.56 -4.41 12.39
CA LEU A 101 -1.09 -3.05 12.15
C LEU A 101 -2.24 -2.09 11.80
N THR A 102 -3.26 -2.59 11.11
CA THR A 102 -4.49 -1.83 10.83
C THR A 102 -5.24 -1.52 12.12
N PHE A 103 -5.44 -2.50 12.98
CA PHE A 103 -6.08 -2.31 14.29
C PHE A 103 -5.28 -1.34 15.18
N ALA A 104 -3.98 -1.58 15.32
CA ALA A 104 -3.08 -0.74 16.10
C ALA A 104 -3.05 0.70 15.55
N GLY A 105 -2.97 0.85 14.23
CA GLY A 105 -2.93 2.14 13.54
C GLY A 105 -4.20 2.97 13.69
N ASN A 106 -5.38 2.34 13.56
CA ASN A 106 -6.64 3.03 13.83
C ASN A 106 -6.74 3.46 15.30
N THR A 107 -6.27 2.62 16.22
CA THR A 107 -6.22 2.93 17.65
C THR A 107 -5.30 4.11 17.95
N THR A 108 -4.08 4.13 17.39
CA THR A 108 -3.12 5.22 17.59
C THR A 108 -3.60 6.53 16.96
N LEU A 109 -4.26 6.49 15.80
CA LEU A 109 -4.89 7.66 15.20
C LEU A 109 -6.03 8.20 16.07
N ALA A 110 -6.90 7.34 16.59
CA ALA A 110 -7.99 7.75 17.47
C ALA A 110 -7.46 8.46 18.73
N ILE A 111 -6.42 7.90 19.36
CA ILE A 111 -5.75 8.52 20.52
C ILE A 111 -5.13 9.87 20.14
N ALA A 112 -4.42 9.95 19.01
CA ALA A 112 -3.80 11.18 18.55
C ALA A 112 -4.83 12.28 18.24
N ALA A 113 -5.92 11.92 17.56
CA ALA A 113 -7.03 12.82 17.26
C ALA A 113 -7.68 13.34 18.55
N TYR A 114 -7.95 12.46 19.51
CA TYR A 114 -8.50 12.84 20.81
C TYR A 114 -7.59 13.81 21.57
N ARG A 115 -6.26 13.59 21.54
CA ARG A 115 -5.28 14.50 22.18
C ARG A 115 -5.27 15.90 21.55
N ILE A 116 -5.52 16.00 20.25
CA ILE A 116 -5.64 17.29 19.54
C ILE A 116 -6.95 17.97 19.95
N TYR A 117 -8.07 17.25 19.90
CA TYR A 117 -9.40 17.75 20.29
C TYR A 117 -9.42 18.25 21.74
N ALA A 118 -9.00 17.42 22.70
CA ALA A 118 -8.99 17.77 24.12
C ALA A 118 -8.08 18.98 24.45
N ALA A 119 -7.10 19.27 23.59
CA ALA A 119 -6.27 20.47 23.73
C ALA A 119 -6.94 21.72 23.13
N ALA A 120 -7.79 21.57 22.13
CA ALA A 120 -8.54 22.66 21.52
C ALA A 120 -9.71 23.13 22.39
N GLU A 121 -10.29 22.25 23.23
CA GLU A 121 -11.37 22.62 24.16
C GLU A 121 -10.92 23.33 25.43
N LYS A 122 -9.63 23.28 25.78
CA LYS A 122 -9.13 24.00 26.96
C LYS A 122 -9.15 25.51 26.68
N PRO A 123 -9.84 26.33 27.49
CA PRO A 123 -9.71 27.78 27.41
C PRO A 123 -8.25 28.18 27.55
N ALA A 124 -7.81 29.20 26.81
CA ALA A 124 -6.51 29.80 27.04
C ALA A 124 -6.46 30.31 28.50
N ASP A 125 -5.43 29.92 29.24
CA ASP A 125 -5.17 30.51 30.56
C ASP A 125 -4.99 32.03 30.37
N PRO A 126 -5.65 32.88 31.18
CA PRO A 126 -5.55 34.33 31.08
C PRO A 126 -4.15 34.86 31.38
#